data_AF-A0A7C2EMQ6-F1
#
_entry.id   AF-A0A7C2EMQ6-F1
#
_cell.length_a   1.000
_cell.length_b   1.000
_cell.length_c   1.000
_cell.angle_alpha   90.00
_cell.angle_beta   90.00
_cell.angle_gamma   90.00
#
_symmetry.space_group_name_H-M   'P 1'
#
loop_
_entity.id
_entity.type
_entity.pdbx_description
1 polymer ?
#
loop_
_entity_poly.entity_id
_entity_poly.type
_entity_poly.pdbx_seq_one_letter_code
_entity_poly.pdbx_strand_id
1 'polypeptide(L)'
;MREIIAAQGGNPTSVDDYGLLPQARMEKTVVAVRAGFVQAIETEQVGRASMLVGAGRLRLDTRIDLSVGLRVEAKIGDRVETGSPLATLVFNDESLAEEAAGVIERAYTIGPDPPQPPRLIKAILRGQDLQDQQ
;
A
#
# COMPACT_ATOMS: atom_id res chain seq x y z
N MET A 1 17.88 -11.51 -9.59
CA MET A 1 17.77 -10.15 -9.01
C MET A 1 19.11 -9.44 -8.93
N ARG A 2 20.10 -9.92 -8.13
CA ARG A 2 21.45 -9.32 -7.99
C ARG A 2 22.06 -8.82 -9.31
N GLU A 3 22.14 -9.70 -10.31
CA GLU A 3 22.72 -9.40 -11.64
C GLU A 3 22.02 -8.23 -12.34
N ILE A 4 20.69 -8.15 -12.26
CA ILE A 4 19.88 -7.09 -12.87
C ILE A 4 20.13 -5.74 -12.19
N ILE A 5 20.34 -5.74 -10.87
CA ILE A 5 20.68 -4.54 -10.08
C ILE A 5 22.09 -4.07 -10.44
N ALA A 6 23.07 -4.98 -10.44
CA ALA A 6 24.46 -4.68 -10.79
C ALA A 6 24.60 -4.18 -12.24
N ALA A 7 23.89 -4.78 -13.20
CA ALA A 7 23.87 -4.38 -14.60
C ALA A 7 23.30 -2.96 -14.83
N GLN A 8 22.57 -2.40 -13.86
CA GLN A 8 22.05 -1.03 -13.87
C GLN A 8 22.81 -0.09 -12.92
N GLY A 9 23.97 -0.52 -12.39
CA GLY A 9 24.82 0.29 -11.50
C GLY A 9 24.35 0.38 -10.04
N GLY A 10 23.36 -0.42 -9.64
CA GLY A 10 22.92 -0.51 -8.25
C GLY A 10 23.79 -1.45 -7.40
N ASN A 11 23.68 -1.36 -6.07
CA ASN A 11 24.37 -2.25 -5.14
C ASN A 11 23.63 -3.60 -5.02
N PRO A 12 24.19 -4.73 -5.50
CA PRO A 12 23.51 -6.03 -5.47
C PRO A 12 23.38 -6.64 -4.05
N THR A 13 24.14 -6.13 -3.06
CA THR A 13 24.05 -6.60 -1.66
C THR A 13 22.73 -6.18 -1.00
N SER A 14 22.04 -5.17 -1.53
CA SER A 14 20.71 -4.73 -1.07
C SER A 14 19.60 -5.79 -1.19
N VAL A 15 19.88 -6.91 -1.89
CA VAL A 15 18.99 -8.07 -1.97
C VAL A 15 18.99 -8.91 -0.67
N ASP A 16 20.10 -8.91 0.08
CA ASP A 16 20.20 -9.63 1.36
C ASP A 16 20.12 -8.69 2.56
N ASP A 17 20.66 -7.47 2.42
CA ASP A 17 20.69 -6.45 3.47
C ASP A 17 19.79 -5.27 3.08
N TYR A 18 18.54 -5.31 3.56
CA TYR A 18 17.58 -4.23 3.39
C TYR A 18 17.91 -2.98 4.22
N GLY A 19 18.85 -3.04 5.17
CA GLY A 19 19.37 -1.87 5.89
C GLY A 19 20.15 -0.92 4.98
N LEU A 20 20.57 -1.38 3.80
CA LEU A 20 21.18 -0.56 2.74
C LEU A 20 20.16 0.27 1.95
N LEU A 21 18.85 0.02 2.11
CA LEU A 21 17.79 0.82 1.51
C LEU A 21 17.48 2.04 2.42
N PRO A 22 17.03 3.18 1.86
CA PRO A 22 16.64 4.34 2.67
C PRO A 22 15.59 3.99 3.74
N GLN A 23 15.85 4.37 5.00
CA GLN A 23 14.96 4.13 6.14
C GLN A 23 14.36 5.45 6.65
N ALA A 24 13.05 5.46 6.94
CA ALA A 24 12.41 6.59 7.60
C ALA A 24 12.70 6.58 9.11
N ARG A 25 12.33 7.66 9.79
CA ARG A 25 12.58 7.86 11.21
C ARG A 25 11.45 7.37 12.11
N MET A 26 10.24 7.27 11.59
CA MET A 26 9.01 7.05 12.37
C MET A 26 8.05 6.10 11.64
N GLU A 27 7.32 5.30 12.42
CA GLU A 27 6.16 4.53 11.97
C GLU A 27 4.91 4.88 12.80
N LYS A 28 3.72 4.84 12.19
CA LYS A 28 2.42 5.00 12.88
C LYS A 28 1.41 4.02 12.31
N THR A 29 0.91 3.13 13.16
CA THR A 29 -0.10 2.14 12.80
C THR A 29 -1.50 2.75 12.92
N VAL A 30 -2.27 2.68 11.83
CA VAL A 30 -3.70 2.96 11.79
C VAL A 30 -4.44 1.66 12.14
N VAL A 31 -5.39 1.73 13.08
CA VAL A 31 -6.06 0.56 13.65
C VAL A 31 -7.56 0.56 13.37
N ALA A 32 -8.17 -0.63 13.40
CA ALA A 32 -9.60 -0.81 13.20
C ALA A 32 -10.39 -0.22 14.37
N VAL A 33 -11.30 0.71 14.07
CA VAL A 33 -12.20 1.32 15.07
C VAL A 33 -13.33 0.38 15.53
N ARG A 34 -13.51 -0.76 14.85
CA ARG A 34 -14.51 -1.79 15.17
C ARG A 34 -14.09 -3.17 14.65
N ALA A 35 -14.56 -4.21 15.32
CA ALA A 35 -14.41 -5.59 14.87
C ALA A 35 -15.26 -5.91 13.63
N GLY A 36 -14.85 -6.94 12.88
CA GLY A 36 -15.56 -7.45 11.70
C GLY A 36 -14.61 -8.07 10.67
N PHE A 37 -15.04 -8.13 9.41
CA PHE A 37 -14.23 -8.47 8.25
C PHE A 37 -13.99 -7.23 7.39
N VAL A 38 -12.82 -7.12 6.76
CA VAL A 38 -12.53 -6.05 5.80
C VAL A 38 -13.24 -6.37 4.48
N GLN A 39 -14.29 -5.61 4.15
CA GLN A 39 -15.14 -5.82 2.97
C GLN A 39 -14.56 -5.16 1.71
N ALA A 40 -14.02 -3.95 1.87
CA ALA A 40 -13.47 -3.14 0.80
C ALA A 40 -12.32 -2.27 1.32
N ILE A 41 -11.41 -1.94 0.42
CA ILE A 41 -10.32 -0.99 0.65
C ILE A 41 -10.28 -0.04 -0.55
N GLU A 42 -10.49 1.26 -0.31
CA GLU A 42 -10.48 2.30 -1.33
C GLU A 42 -9.03 2.60 -1.76
N THR A 43 -8.52 1.82 -2.72
CA THR A 43 -7.08 1.81 -3.08
C THR A 43 -6.55 3.15 -3.59
N GLU A 44 -7.38 4.01 -4.20
CA GLU A 44 -7.01 5.38 -4.55
C GLU A 44 -6.66 6.20 -3.31
N GLN A 45 -7.45 6.07 -2.24
CA GLN A 45 -7.23 6.78 -0.97
C GLN A 45 -5.98 6.26 -0.25
N VAL A 46 -5.71 4.96 -0.32
CA VAL A 46 -4.44 4.37 0.15
C VAL A 46 -3.26 4.94 -0.66
N GLY A 47 -3.38 5.04 -1.99
CA GLY A 47 -2.38 5.68 -2.84
C GLY A 47 -2.13 7.14 -2.46
N ARG A 48 -3.20 7.92 -2.24
CA ARG A 48 -3.13 9.32 -1.78
C ARG A 48 -2.47 9.45 -0.41
N ALA A 49 -2.77 8.57 0.55
CA ALA A 49 -2.12 8.56 1.86
C ALA A 49 -0.59 8.33 1.74
N SER A 50 -0.17 7.43 0.84
CA SER A 50 1.25 7.22 0.54
C SER A 50 1.90 8.48 -0.08
N MET A 51 1.20 9.18 -0.97
CA MET A 51 1.67 10.45 -1.52
C MET A 51 1.78 11.56 -0.47
N LEU A 52 0.84 11.64 0.47
CA LEU A 52 0.84 12.64 1.55
C LEU A 52 2.08 12.52 2.43
N VAL A 53 2.50 11.30 2.81
CA VAL A 53 3.72 11.10 3.62
C VAL A 53 5.04 11.31 2.85
N GLY A 54 4.98 11.59 1.54
CA GLY A 54 6.14 11.93 0.70
C GLY A 54 6.59 10.87 -0.30
N ALA A 55 5.90 9.72 -0.38
CA ALA A 55 6.28 8.60 -1.27
C ALA A 55 5.85 8.79 -2.74
N GLY A 56 5.41 9.99 -3.11
CA GLY A 56 4.95 10.31 -4.46
C GLY A 56 4.99 11.80 -4.78
N ARG A 57 4.62 12.16 -6.01
CA ARG A 57 4.71 13.52 -6.53
C ARG A 57 3.36 14.23 -6.52
N LEU A 58 3.22 15.29 -5.71
CA LEU A 58 2.08 16.21 -5.78
C LEU A 58 2.17 17.10 -7.05
N ARG A 59 3.38 17.41 -7.51
CA ARG A 59 3.69 18.16 -8.74
C ARG A 59 4.91 17.56 -9.45
N LEU A 60 5.10 17.87 -10.73
CA LEU A 60 6.19 17.35 -11.57
C LEU A 60 7.59 17.52 -10.95
N ASP A 61 7.82 18.64 -10.27
CA ASP A 61 9.06 19.05 -9.61
C ASP A 61 9.20 18.50 -8.17
N THR A 62 8.18 17.84 -7.62
CA THR A 62 8.21 17.32 -6.26
C THR A 62 9.28 16.24 -6.13
N ARG A 63 10.18 16.43 -5.16
CA ARG A 63 11.17 15.42 -4.77
C ARG A 63 10.47 14.35 -3.92
N ILE A 64 10.57 13.10 -4.34
CA ILE A 64 10.07 11.94 -3.58
C ILE A 64 11.09 11.63 -2.46
N ASP A 65 10.60 11.33 -1.27
CA ASP A 65 11.39 10.64 -0.24
C ASP A 65 11.28 9.13 -0.47
N LEU A 66 12.40 8.46 -0.67
CA LEU A 66 12.46 7.02 -0.99
C LEU A 66 12.38 6.13 0.26
N SER A 67 12.34 6.72 1.45
CA SER A 67 12.32 5.99 2.72
C SER A 67 10.95 5.87 3.36
N VAL A 68 9.98 6.66 2.87
CA VAL A 68 8.62 6.79 3.41
C VAL A 68 7.60 6.04 2.55
N GLY A 69 6.41 5.81 3.10
CA GLY A 69 5.31 5.13 2.41
C GLY A 69 4.35 4.49 3.41
N LEU A 70 3.78 3.36 3.04
CA LEU A 70 2.91 2.59 3.92
C LEU A 70 3.00 1.07 3.66
N ARG A 71 2.68 0.32 4.70
CA ARG A 71 2.55 -1.15 4.71
C ARG A 71 1.11 -1.51 4.99
N VAL A 72 0.48 -2.27 4.09
CA VAL A 72 -0.91 -2.76 4.24
C VAL A 72 -0.89 -4.03 5.09
N GLU A 73 -1.42 -3.95 6.30
CA GLU A 73 -1.42 -5.04 7.29
C GLU A 73 -2.66 -5.92 7.12
N ALA A 74 -3.86 -5.32 6.97
CA ALA A 74 -5.12 -6.03 6.73
C ALA A 74 -5.58 -5.94 5.26
N LYS A 75 -6.10 -7.04 4.73
CA LYS A 75 -6.58 -7.20 3.34
C LYS A 75 -8.07 -7.52 3.30
N ILE A 76 -8.69 -7.36 2.13
CA ILE A 76 -10.08 -7.76 1.92
C ILE A 76 -10.25 -9.25 2.23
N GLY A 77 -11.18 -9.57 3.13
CA GLY A 77 -11.40 -10.92 3.66
C GLY A 77 -10.84 -11.17 5.06
N ASP A 78 -9.90 -10.35 5.53
CA ASP A 78 -9.29 -10.54 6.85
C ASP A 78 -10.27 -10.16 7.96
N ARG A 79 -10.30 -10.97 9.03
CA ARG A 79 -11.05 -10.69 10.26
C ARG A 79 -10.21 -9.81 11.18
N VAL A 80 -10.76 -8.68 11.59
CA VAL A 80 -10.14 -7.70 12.49
C VAL A 80 -10.97 -7.54 13.76
N GLU A 81 -10.30 -7.23 14.87
CA GLU A 81 -10.93 -6.78 16.11
C GLU A 81 -10.72 -5.27 16.26
N THR A 82 -11.44 -4.62 17.18
CA THR A 82 -11.14 -3.23 17.54
C THR A 82 -9.69 -3.12 18.03
N GLY A 83 -8.90 -2.22 17.43
CA GLY A 83 -7.46 -2.07 17.70
C GLY A 83 -6.54 -2.94 16.84
N SER A 84 -7.06 -3.84 15.98
CA SER A 84 -6.22 -4.57 15.01
C SER A 84 -5.59 -3.62 13.99
N PRO A 85 -4.34 -3.87 13.54
CA PRO A 85 -3.68 -3.03 12.55
C PRO A 85 -4.36 -3.14 11.18
N LEU A 86 -4.61 -2.00 10.53
CA LEU A 86 -5.10 -1.93 9.15
C LEU A 86 -3.95 -1.62 8.19
N ALA A 87 -3.19 -0.57 8.48
CA ALA A 87 -1.97 -0.23 7.75
C ALA A 87 -0.99 0.52 8.67
N THR A 88 0.30 0.42 8.39
CA THR A 88 1.34 1.20 9.07
C THR A 88 1.93 2.22 8.10
N LEU A 89 1.83 3.50 8.46
CA LEU A 89 2.51 4.60 7.78
C LEU A 89 3.98 4.63 8.21
N VAL A 90 4.88 4.90 7.27
CA VAL A 90 6.33 5.01 7.47
C VAL A 90 6.73 6.39 6.97
N PHE A 91 7.23 7.28 7.83
CA PHE A 91 7.27 8.72 7.53
C PHE A 91 8.41 9.48 8.24
N ASN A 92 8.66 10.71 7.76
CA ASN A 92 9.65 11.65 8.31
C ASN A 92 9.04 12.98 8.80
N ASP A 93 7.76 13.25 8.51
CA ASP A 93 7.00 14.42 8.99
C ASP A 93 5.69 13.96 9.66
N GLU A 94 5.53 14.29 10.94
CA GLU A 94 4.40 13.85 11.76
C GLU A 94 3.07 14.53 11.37
N SER A 95 3.13 15.76 10.86
CA SER A 95 1.92 16.50 10.47
C SER A 95 1.25 15.88 9.24
N LEU A 96 2.05 15.44 8.27
CA LEU A 96 1.60 14.75 7.07
C LEU A 96 1.11 13.33 7.38
N ALA A 97 1.71 12.68 8.38
CA ALA A 97 1.29 11.35 8.83
C ALA A 97 -0.10 11.37 9.51
N GLU A 98 -0.48 12.46 10.20
CA GLU A 98 -1.82 12.58 10.79
C GLU A 98 -2.91 12.69 9.72
N GLU A 99 -2.69 13.51 8.68
CA GLU A 99 -3.62 13.62 7.55
C GLU A 99 -3.74 12.26 6.83
N ALA A 100 -2.61 11.62 6.54
CA ALA A 100 -2.57 10.30 5.90
C ALA A 100 -3.28 9.22 6.74
N ALA A 101 -3.15 9.25 8.07
CA ALA A 101 -3.81 8.29 8.96
C ALA A 101 -5.34 8.39 8.86
N GLY A 102 -5.88 9.61 8.89
CA GLY A 102 -7.32 9.83 8.71
C GLY A 102 -7.81 9.46 7.30
N VAL A 103 -6.98 9.60 6.27
CA VAL A 103 -7.31 9.12 4.91
C VAL A 103 -7.38 7.59 4.87
N ILE A 104 -6.45 6.89 5.51
CA ILE A 104 -6.46 5.42 5.62
C ILE A 104 -7.66 4.91 6.41
N GLU A 105 -7.98 5.49 7.56
CA GLU A 105 -9.13 5.05 8.38
C GLU A 105 -10.44 5.07 7.57
N ARG A 106 -10.65 6.14 6.78
CA ARG A 106 -11.81 6.30 5.90
C ARG A 106 -11.76 5.43 4.63
N ALA A 107 -10.62 4.81 4.33
CA ALA A 107 -10.44 3.94 3.16
C ALA A 107 -10.73 2.45 3.45
N TYR A 108 -11.11 2.09 4.69
CA TYR A 108 -11.44 0.71 5.06
C TYR A 108 -12.93 0.56 5.39
N THR A 109 -13.62 -0.27 4.61
CA THR A 109 -15.00 -0.69 4.93
C THR A 109 -14.97 -2.01 5.69
N ILE A 110 -15.35 -2.00 6.98
CA ILE A 110 -15.49 -3.20 7.81
C ILE A 110 -16.96 -3.66 7.85
N GLY A 111 -17.24 -4.97 7.90
CA GLY A 111 -18.58 -5.56 7.92
C GLY A 111 -18.70 -6.78 8.84
N PRO A 112 -19.92 -7.26 9.14
CA PRO A 112 -20.13 -8.40 10.03
C PRO A 112 -19.81 -9.75 9.37
N ASP A 113 -20.04 -9.87 8.05
CA ASP A 113 -19.94 -11.12 7.30
C ASP A 113 -18.68 -11.17 6.42
N PRO A 114 -18.02 -12.33 6.24
CA PRO A 114 -16.87 -12.45 5.35
C PRO A 114 -17.25 -12.13 3.89
N PRO A 115 -16.48 -11.30 3.17
CA PRO A 115 -16.76 -10.94 1.79
C PRO A 115 -16.34 -12.08 0.85
N GLN A 116 -16.91 -12.12 -0.36
CA GLN A 116 -16.32 -12.95 -1.42
C GLN A 116 -15.03 -12.29 -1.92
N PRO A 117 -13.88 -12.97 -1.87
CA PRO A 117 -12.62 -12.39 -2.33
C PRO A 117 -12.66 -12.15 -3.85
N PRO A 118 -12.25 -10.97 -4.35
CA PRO A 118 -12.26 -10.68 -5.77
C PRO A 118 -11.24 -11.55 -6.52
N ARG A 119 -11.59 -11.98 -7.74
CA ARG A 119 -10.63 -12.69 -8.60
C ARG A 119 -9.46 -11.77 -8.97
N LEU A 120 -8.24 -12.16 -8.61
CA LEU A 120 -7.01 -11.44 -8.94
C LEU A 120 -6.83 -11.30 -10.46
N ILE A 121 -7.09 -12.37 -11.22
CA ILE A 121 -7.11 -12.38 -12.68
C ILE A 121 -8.57 -12.44 -13.13
N LYS A 122 -9.08 -11.39 -13.77
CA LYS A 122 -10.47 -11.34 -14.25
C LYS A 122 -10.69 -12.20 -15.49
N ALA A 123 -9.76 -12.10 -16.44
CA ALA A 123 -9.69 -12.85 -17.70
C ALA A 123 -8.24 -12.83 -18.24
N ILE A 124 -7.94 -13.70 -19.21
CA ILE A 124 -6.74 -13.64 -20.05
C ILE A 124 -7.24 -13.51 -21.48
N LEU A 125 -6.90 -12.42 -22.17
CA LEU A 125 -7.32 -12.19 -23.56
C LEU A 125 -6.23 -12.73 -24.51
N ARG A 126 -6.59 -13.69 -25.35
CA ARG A 126 -5.77 -14.23 -26.43
C ARG A 126 -6.24 -13.65 -27.76
N GLY A 127 -5.40 -13.69 -28.78
CA GLY A 127 -5.76 -13.16 -30.11
C GLY A 127 -6.97 -13.82 -30.78
N GLN A 128 -7.37 -15.01 -30.33
CA GLN A 128 -8.58 -15.73 -30.76
C GLN A 128 -9.85 -15.13 -30.12
N ASP A 129 -9.77 -14.68 -28.87
CA ASP A 129 -10.91 -14.19 -28.08
C ASP A 129 -11.40 -12.78 -28.52
N LEU A 130 -10.66 -12.13 -29.43
CA LEU A 130 -10.94 -10.79 -29.95
C LEU A 130 -11.73 -10.80 -31.28
N GLN A 131 -11.95 -11.97 -31.88
CA GLN A 131 -12.67 -12.11 -33.16
C GLN A 131 -14.18 -12.28 -32.97
N ASP A 132 -14.63 -12.76 -31.80
CA ASP A 132 -16.05 -13.01 -31.48
C ASP A 132 -16.77 -11.80 -30.86
N GLN A 133 -16.25 -10.58 -31.03
CA GLN A 133 -16.82 -9.32 -30.49
C GLN A 133 -17.10 -8.24 -31.54
N GLN A 134 -17.31 -8.61 -32.82
CA GLN A 134 -17.78 -7.73 -33.90
C GLN A 134 -19.14 -8.18 -34.42
#